data_AF-A0A183EG22-F1
#
_entry.id   AF-A0A183EG22-F1
#
_cell.length_a   1.000
_cell.length_b   1.000
_cell.length_c   1.000
_cell.angle_alpha   90.00
_cell.angle_beta   90.00
_cell.angle_gamma   90.00
#
_symmetry.space_group_name_H-M   'P 1'
#
loop_
_entity.id
_entity.type
_entity.pdbx_description
1 polymer ?
#
loop_
_entity_poly.entity_id
_entity_poly.type
_entity_poly.pdbx_seq_one_letter_code
_entity_poly.pdbx_strand_id
1 'polypeptide(L)'
;MSGGGKDRIGVFPSRMAQTTMKTRLRAAQKGHSLLKKKADALNIRFRSILGKIVENKNLMGQVLREASFSLAAAKFTAGDFSHTVIQNVSRAQHRVRMKKENVVGVLLPVFTTTIDGPDAYDLTGLGKGGANIAKLKKNYSHAVELLVELATLQTCFITLDEAIKITNR
;
A
#
# COMPACT_ATOMS: atom_id res chain seq x y z
N MET A 1 -20.28 12.59 51.08
CA MET A 1 -20.81 11.43 50.30
C MET A 1 -20.23 11.53 48.90
N SER A 2 -19.20 10.72 48.64
CA SER A 2 -18.28 10.81 47.51
C SER A 2 -18.80 10.10 46.25
N GLY A 3 -18.65 10.72 45.07
CA GLY A 3 -18.18 10.03 43.86
C GLY A 3 -19.14 9.27 42.92
N GLY A 4 -20.45 9.17 43.19
CA GLY A 4 -21.32 8.20 42.47
C GLY A 4 -21.92 8.57 41.10
N GLY A 5 -21.53 9.69 40.48
CA GLY A 5 -22.23 10.23 39.30
C GLY A 5 -21.78 9.75 37.92
N LYS A 6 -20.60 9.10 37.81
CA LYS A 6 -19.97 8.75 36.51
C LYS A 6 -20.14 7.30 36.08
N ASP A 7 -20.45 6.39 37.01
CA ASP A 7 -20.51 4.94 36.73
C ASP A 7 -21.86 4.45 36.20
N ARG A 8 -22.89 5.30 36.29
CA ARG A 8 -24.27 4.95 35.89
C ARG A 8 -24.82 6.03 34.97
N ILE A 9 -25.63 5.61 34.01
CA ILE A 9 -26.32 6.53 33.12
C ILE A 9 -27.35 7.30 33.96
N GLY A 10 -27.31 8.64 33.90
CA GLY A 10 -28.28 9.50 34.55
C GLY A 10 -29.65 9.42 33.89
N VAL A 11 -30.45 8.41 34.26
CA VAL A 11 -31.82 8.21 33.79
C VAL A 11 -32.78 8.17 34.96
N PHE A 12 -33.94 8.84 34.81
CA PHE A 12 -35.00 8.78 35.81
C PHE A 12 -35.55 7.35 35.91
N PRO A 13 -35.69 6.78 37.12
CA PRO A 13 -36.12 5.40 37.30
C PRO A 13 -37.61 5.23 36.97
N SER A 14 -37.91 4.85 35.72
CA SER A 14 -39.26 4.53 35.24
C SER A 14 -39.29 3.17 34.53
N ARG A 15 -40.48 2.54 34.42
CA ARG A 15 -40.65 1.29 33.66
C ARG A 15 -40.21 1.44 32.20
N MET A 16 -40.46 2.61 31.61
CA MET A 16 -40.02 2.93 30.25
C MET A 16 -38.50 3.00 30.16
N ALA A 17 -37.83 3.66 31.11
CA ALA A 17 -36.37 3.73 31.15
C ALA A 17 -35.73 2.33 31.28
N GLN A 18 -36.33 1.42 32.07
CA GLN A 18 -35.86 0.04 32.19
C GLN A 18 -35.90 -0.71 30.85
N THR A 19 -36.98 -0.57 30.07
CA THR A 19 -37.10 -1.18 28.74
C THR A 19 -36.04 -0.63 27.78
N THR A 20 -35.87 0.69 27.75
CA THR A 20 -34.83 1.34 26.91
C THR A 20 -33.43 0.86 27.27
N MET A 21 -33.11 0.74 28.57
CA MET A 21 -31.80 0.26 29.02
C MET A 21 -31.57 -1.23 28.68
N LYS A 22 -32.60 -2.09 28.78
CA LYS A 22 -32.49 -3.50 28.34
C LYS A 22 -32.22 -3.62 26.84
N THR A 23 -32.92 -2.84 26.02
CA THR A 23 -32.69 -2.82 24.57
C THR A 23 -31.30 -2.29 24.24
N ARG A 24 -30.86 -1.21 24.90
CA ARG A 24 -29.52 -0.66 24.74
C ARG A 24 -28.43 -1.67 25.12
N LEU A 25 -28.62 -2.42 26.21
CA LEU A 25 -27.69 -3.47 26.63
C LEU A 25 -27.56 -4.58 25.57
N ARG A 26 -28.69 -5.11 25.08
CA ARG A 26 -28.68 -6.15 24.03
C ARG A 26 -28.04 -5.65 22.73
N ALA A 27 -28.35 -4.43 22.32
CA ALA A 27 -27.75 -3.81 21.14
C ALA A 27 -26.25 -3.61 21.30
N ALA A 28 -25.79 -3.17 22.48
CA ALA A 28 -24.37 -3.01 22.78
C ALA A 28 -23.62 -4.36 22.79
N GLN A 29 -24.21 -5.40 23.39
CA GLN A 29 -23.64 -6.76 23.38
C GLN A 29 -23.49 -7.30 21.95
N LYS A 30 -24.53 -7.13 21.11
CA LYS A 30 -24.47 -7.53 19.70
C LYS A 30 -23.46 -6.70 18.90
N GLY A 31 -23.44 -5.38 19.11
CA GLY A 31 -22.49 -4.46 18.48
C GLY A 31 -21.04 -4.83 18.80
N HIS A 32 -20.74 -5.12 20.06
CA HIS A 32 -19.41 -5.56 20.49
C HIS A 32 -19.00 -6.87 19.80
N SER A 33 -19.89 -7.88 19.74
CA SER A 33 -19.60 -9.13 19.03
C SER A 33 -19.32 -8.91 17.54
N LEU A 34 -20.06 -8.02 16.88
CA LEU A 34 -19.84 -7.68 15.47
C LEU A 34 -18.52 -6.94 15.24
N LEU A 35 -18.19 -5.96 16.09
CA LEU A 35 -16.90 -5.25 16.02
C LEU A 35 -15.73 -6.19 16.28
N LYS A 36 -15.87 -7.13 17.21
CA LYS A 36 -14.83 -8.13 17.48
C LYS A 36 -14.59 -9.02 16.24
N LYS A 37 -15.66 -9.50 15.60
CA LYS A 37 -15.55 -10.26 14.32
C LYS A 37 -14.90 -9.45 13.20
N LYS A 38 -15.25 -8.15 13.09
CA LYS A 38 -14.62 -7.23 12.13
C LYS A 38 -13.12 -7.09 12.40
N ALA A 39 -12.73 -6.86 13.66
CA ALA A 39 -11.33 -6.71 14.06
C ALA A 39 -10.52 -7.99 13.78
N ASP A 40 -11.08 -9.17 14.06
CA ASP A 40 -10.40 -10.44 13.80
C ASP A 40 -10.19 -10.66 12.29
N ALA A 41 -11.18 -10.35 11.45
CA ALA A 41 -11.05 -10.42 10.00
C ALA A 41 -9.99 -9.43 9.44
N LEU A 42 -9.96 -8.20 9.98
CA LEU A 42 -8.94 -7.21 9.63
C LEU A 42 -7.53 -7.68 10.05
N ASN A 43 -7.38 -8.26 11.24
CA ASN A 43 -6.10 -8.79 11.73
C ASN A 43 -5.56 -9.94 10.85
N ILE A 44 -6.43 -10.82 10.36
CA ILE A 44 -6.03 -11.89 9.43
C ILE A 44 -5.47 -11.29 8.14
N ARG A 45 -6.16 -10.30 7.55
CA ARG A 45 -5.69 -9.61 6.35
C ARG A 45 -4.41 -8.83 6.59
N PHE A 46 -4.30 -8.15 7.72
CA PHE A 46 -3.12 -7.41 8.13
C PHE A 46 -1.87 -8.29 8.20
N ARG A 47 -1.98 -9.47 8.84
CA ARG A 47 -0.87 -10.46 8.88
C ARG A 47 -0.51 -11.00 7.51
N SER A 48 -1.51 -11.26 6.65
CA SER A 48 -1.27 -11.70 5.28
C SER A 48 -0.51 -10.66 4.46
N ILE A 49 -0.87 -9.37 4.59
CA ILE A 49 -0.17 -8.27 3.92
C ILE A 49 1.25 -8.11 4.47
N LEU A 50 1.45 -8.24 5.79
CA LEU A 50 2.78 -8.19 6.40
C LEU A 50 3.72 -9.25 5.83
N GLY A 51 3.24 -10.50 5.69
CA GLY A 51 4.02 -11.57 5.06
C GLY A 51 4.45 -11.20 3.63
N LYS A 52 3.49 -10.74 2.81
CA LYS A 52 3.76 -10.30 1.44
C LYS A 52 4.74 -9.12 1.36
N ILE A 53 4.68 -8.18 2.31
CA ILE A 53 5.63 -7.06 2.37
C ILE A 53 7.05 -7.57 2.57
N VAL A 54 7.26 -8.53 3.50
CA VAL A 54 8.59 -9.07 3.77
C VAL A 54 9.13 -9.81 2.54
N GLU A 55 8.31 -10.66 1.93
CA GLU A 55 8.66 -11.40 0.72
C GLU A 55 9.03 -10.46 -0.44
N ASN A 56 8.14 -9.51 -0.77
CA ASN A 56 8.38 -8.56 -1.87
C ASN A 56 9.55 -7.63 -1.58
N LYS A 57 9.80 -7.25 -0.32
CA LYS A 57 10.95 -6.41 0.04
C LYS A 57 12.27 -7.13 -0.17
N ASN A 58 12.33 -8.43 0.11
CA ASN A 58 13.51 -9.24 -0.17
C ASN A 58 13.74 -9.40 -1.68
N LEU A 59 12.67 -9.70 -2.43
CA LEU A 59 12.73 -9.79 -3.90
C LEU A 59 13.16 -8.45 -4.54
N MET A 60 12.62 -7.33 -4.04
CA MET A 60 13.01 -5.98 -4.45
C MET A 60 14.51 -5.74 -4.29
N GLY A 61 15.09 -6.15 -3.16
CA GLY A 61 16.52 -6.03 -2.92
C GLY A 61 17.37 -6.75 -3.97
N GLN A 62 16.91 -7.92 -4.45
CA GLN A 62 17.59 -8.69 -5.48
C GLN A 62 17.45 -8.04 -6.87
N VAL A 63 16.23 -7.68 -7.27
CA VAL A 63 15.95 -7.05 -8.56
C VAL A 63 16.67 -5.70 -8.69
N LEU A 64 16.69 -4.90 -7.62
CA LEU A 64 17.34 -3.59 -7.63
C LEU A 64 18.86 -3.72 -7.66
N ARG A 65 19.43 -4.76 -7.04
CA ARG A 65 20.85 -5.11 -7.17
C ARG A 65 21.22 -5.48 -8.61
N GLU A 66 20.40 -6.30 -9.27
CA GLU A 66 20.60 -6.67 -10.67
C GLU A 66 20.47 -5.46 -11.63
N ALA A 67 19.46 -4.62 -11.39
CA ALA A 67 19.28 -3.37 -12.14
C ALA A 67 20.50 -2.44 -11.97
N SER A 68 21.00 -2.29 -10.74
CA SER A 68 22.20 -1.49 -10.44
C SER A 68 23.46 -2.05 -11.13
N PHE A 69 23.61 -3.37 -11.17
CA PHE A 69 24.72 -4.00 -11.90
C PHE A 69 24.59 -3.78 -13.41
N SER A 70 23.38 -3.85 -13.95
CA SER A 70 23.11 -3.55 -15.36
C SER A 70 23.45 -2.10 -15.72
N LEU A 71 23.27 -1.17 -14.78
CA LEU A 71 23.64 0.24 -14.95
C LEU A 71 25.16 0.41 -15.03
N ALA A 72 25.90 -0.31 -14.20
CA ALA A 72 27.36 -0.32 -14.27
C ALA A 72 27.87 -0.87 -15.62
N ALA A 73 27.27 -1.97 -16.10
CA ALA A 73 27.62 -2.55 -17.42
C ALA A 73 27.30 -1.60 -18.58
N ALA A 74 26.15 -0.90 -18.52
CA ALA A 74 25.79 0.11 -19.51
C ALA A 74 26.79 1.28 -19.50
N LYS A 75 27.15 1.80 -18.31
CA LYS A 75 28.14 2.89 -18.18
C LYS A 75 29.52 2.49 -18.69
N PHE A 76 29.95 1.24 -18.44
CA PHE A 76 31.23 0.74 -18.92
C PHE A 76 31.30 0.70 -20.46
N THR A 77 30.20 0.35 -21.12
CA THR A 77 30.18 0.15 -22.59
C THR A 77 29.81 1.39 -23.39
N ALA A 78 28.85 2.18 -22.91
CA ALA A 78 28.35 3.38 -23.59
C ALA A 78 29.01 4.68 -23.11
N GLY A 79 29.82 4.63 -22.05
CA GLY A 79 30.35 5.83 -21.38
C GLY A 79 29.30 6.52 -20.51
N ASP A 80 29.49 7.80 -20.22
CA ASP A 80 28.56 8.56 -19.39
C ASP A 80 27.40 9.13 -20.22
N PHE A 81 26.25 8.45 -20.15
CA PHE A 81 24.99 8.87 -20.78
C PHE A 81 24.02 9.54 -19.79
N SER A 82 24.45 9.79 -18.55
CA SER A 82 23.58 10.31 -17.49
C SER A 82 23.02 11.70 -17.82
N HIS A 83 23.86 12.61 -18.29
CA HIS A 83 23.45 13.95 -18.69
C HIS A 83 22.40 13.93 -19.80
N THR A 84 22.60 13.09 -20.82
CA THR A 84 21.66 12.94 -21.95
C THR A 84 20.29 12.45 -21.48
N VAL A 85 20.25 11.48 -20.56
CA VAL A 85 18.98 10.96 -20.03
C VAL A 85 18.27 12.01 -19.18
N ILE A 86 18.99 12.74 -18.33
CA ILE A 86 18.41 13.77 -17.45
C ILE A 86 17.87 14.96 -18.26
N GLN A 87 18.58 15.37 -19.31
CA GLN A 87 18.17 16.50 -20.16
C GLN A 87 16.98 16.15 -21.07
N ASN A 88 16.87 14.90 -21.52
CA ASN A 88 15.83 14.48 -22.47
C ASN A 88 14.52 13.98 -21.81
N VAL A 89 14.22 14.39 -20.58
CA VAL A 89 12.96 14.03 -19.91
C VAL A 89 11.84 15.01 -20.28
N SER A 90 10.86 14.58 -21.07
CA SER A 90 9.69 15.40 -21.42
C SER A 90 8.40 14.91 -20.75
N ARG A 91 8.03 13.64 -20.97
CA ARG A 91 6.83 13.00 -20.42
C ARG A 91 7.16 11.65 -19.82
N ALA A 92 6.52 11.33 -18.69
CA ALA A 92 6.66 10.02 -18.05
C ALA A 92 5.94 8.94 -18.86
N GLN A 93 6.68 7.90 -19.23
CA GLN A 93 6.15 6.70 -19.90
C GLN A 93 5.44 5.77 -18.89
N HIS A 94 6.04 5.55 -17.72
CA HIS A 94 5.44 4.78 -16.63
C HIS A 94 4.59 5.68 -15.74
N ARG A 95 3.29 5.40 -15.65
CA ARG A 95 2.34 6.11 -14.80
C ARG A 95 1.68 5.16 -13.81
N VAL A 96 1.21 5.73 -12.70
CA VAL A 96 0.52 4.98 -11.64
C VAL A 96 -0.91 5.47 -11.55
N ARG A 97 -1.86 4.52 -11.58
CA ARG A 97 -3.29 4.77 -11.37
C ARG A 97 -3.71 4.21 -10.01
N MET A 98 -4.54 4.95 -9.30
CA MET A 98 -5.14 4.50 -8.04
C MET A 98 -6.52 3.90 -8.28
N LYS A 99 -6.77 2.75 -7.65
CA LYS A 99 -8.08 2.09 -7.52
C LYS A 99 -8.41 1.98 -6.04
N LYS A 100 -9.70 1.95 -5.68
CA LYS A 100 -10.15 1.68 -4.31
C LYS A 100 -10.68 0.26 -4.21
N GLU A 101 -10.24 -0.49 -3.22
CA GLU A 101 -10.71 -1.85 -2.92
C GLU A 101 -11.31 -1.89 -1.51
N ASN A 102 -12.44 -2.56 -1.32
CA ASN A 102 -13.09 -2.65 -0.02
C ASN A 102 -12.74 -3.95 0.69
N VAL A 103 -12.11 -3.84 1.87
CA VAL A 103 -11.75 -4.97 2.73
C VAL A 103 -12.47 -4.81 4.07
N VAL A 104 -13.50 -5.62 4.30
CA VAL A 104 -14.28 -5.67 5.56
C VAL A 104 -14.81 -4.28 5.99
N GLY A 105 -15.21 -3.46 5.03
CA GLY A 105 -15.73 -2.11 5.27
C GLY A 105 -14.65 -1.03 5.44
N VAL A 106 -13.39 -1.32 5.09
CA VAL A 106 -12.29 -0.35 4.98
C VAL A 106 -11.91 -0.22 3.51
N LEU A 107 -11.89 1.00 2.99
CA LEU A 107 -11.49 1.29 1.61
C LEU A 107 -9.97 1.46 1.53
N LEU A 108 -9.30 0.51 0.88
CA LEU A 108 -7.87 0.50 0.69
C LEU A 108 -7.50 1.05 -0.70
N PRO A 109 -6.48 1.92 -0.80
CA PRO A 109 -5.94 2.36 -2.09
C PRO A 109 -5.03 1.28 -2.69
N VAL A 110 -5.30 0.89 -3.93
CA VAL A 110 -4.52 -0.06 -4.72
C VAL A 110 -3.90 0.68 -5.90
N PHE A 111 -2.58 0.57 -6.09
CA PHE A 111 -1.91 1.21 -7.22
C PHE A 111 -1.68 0.19 -8.34
N THR A 112 -1.91 0.62 -9.57
CA THR A 112 -1.65 -0.17 -10.79
C THR A 112 -0.76 0.63 -11.73
N THR A 113 0.23 -0.02 -12.32
CA THR A 113 1.08 0.59 -13.35
C THR A 113 0.35 0.65 -14.69
N THR A 114 0.51 1.75 -15.40
CA THR A 114 0.03 1.97 -16.77
C THR A 114 1.17 2.56 -17.59
N ILE A 115 1.43 1.97 -18.75
CA ILE A 115 2.48 2.41 -19.67
C ILE A 115 1.81 3.29 -20.73
N ASP A 116 2.11 4.58 -20.72
CA ASP A 116 1.58 5.55 -21.66
C ASP A 116 2.62 5.88 -22.74
N GLY A 117 2.29 5.55 -23.99
CA GLY A 117 2.97 6.04 -25.18
C GLY A 117 4.21 5.26 -25.65
N PRO A 118 4.74 5.65 -26.83
CA PRO A 118 5.91 5.02 -27.43
C PRO A 118 7.20 5.36 -26.66
N ASP A 119 8.23 4.54 -26.89
CA ASP A 119 9.51 4.64 -26.20
C ASP A 119 10.28 5.90 -26.63
N ALA A 120 10.38 6.88 -25.73
CA ALA A 120 11.09 8.14 -26.00
C ALA A 120 12.61 7.96 -26.17
N TYR A 121 13.16 6.81 -25.76
CA TYR A 121 14.59 6.55 -25.72
C TYR A 121 15.06 5.47 -26.71
N ASP A 122 14.22 5.10 -27.69
CA ASP A 122 14.52 4.05 -28.68
C ASP A 122 15.79 4.36 -29.51
N LEU A 123 16.12 5.64 -29.66
CA LEU A 123 17.31 6.12 -30.38
C LEU A 123 18.56 6.25 -29.48
N THR A 124 18.46 6.02 -28.16
CA THR A 124 19.63 6.13 -27.26
C THR A 124 20.53 4.90 -27.36
N GLY A 125 21.81 5.12 -27.70
CA GLY A 125 22.81 4.04 -27.80
C GLY A 125 22.95 3.37 -29.18
N LEU A 126 22.38 3.97 -30.23
CA LEU A 126 22.48 3.50 -31.63
C LEU A 126 23.92 3.34 -32.16
N GLY A 127 24.92 4.01 -31.55
CA GLY A 127 26.33 3.94 -31.96
C GLY A 127 27.20 2.96 -31.17
N LYS A 128 27.04 2.88 -29.84
CA LYS A 128 27.81 2.01 -28.93
C LYS A 128 26.98 1.68 -27.68
N GLY A 129 26.88 0.40 -27.32
CA GLY A 129 26.30 -0.04 -26.05
C GLY A 129 24.75 -0.08 -25.97
N GLY A 130 24.03 0.15 -27.06
CA GLY A 130 22.55 0.14 -27.09
C GLY A 130 21.90 -1.14 -26.54
N ALA A 131 22.50 -2.31 -26.78
CA ALA A 131 22.01 -3.58 -26.22
C ALA A 131 22.03 -3.61 -24.68
N ASN A 132 23.06 -3.03 -24.06
CA ASN A 132 23.16 -2.93 -22.60
C ASN A 132 22.20 -1.88 -22.04
N ILE A 133 21.96 -0.79 -22.78
CA ILE A 133 20.97 0.24 -22.40
C ILE A 133 19.54 -0.32 -22.49
N ALA A 134 19.23 -1.11 -23.52
CA ALA A 134 17.93 -1.77 -23.62
C ALA A 134 17.71 -2.79 -22.49
N LYS A 135 18.74 -3.57 -22.14
CA LYS A 135 18.71 -4.49 -20.98
C LYS A 135 18.53 -3.74 -19.67
N LEU A 136 19.29 -2.66 -19.48
CA LEU A 136 19.15 -1.74 -18.33
C LEU A 136 17.71 -1.26 -18.19
N LYS A 137 17.12 -0.78 -19.28
CA LYS A 137 15.75 -0.27 -19.29
C LYS A 137 14.72 -1.32 -18.87
N LYS A 138 14.85 -2.55 -19.39
CA LYS A 138 13.99 -3.68 -19.00
C LYS A 138 14.10 -3.99 -17.50
N ASN A 139 15.33 -4.06 -16.98
CA ASN A 139 15.57 -4.36 -15.56
C ASN A 139 15.04 -3.26 -14.63
N TYR A 140 15.22 -1.99 -14.99
CA TYR A 140 14.63 -0.89 -14.21
C TYR A 140 13.10 -0.79 -14.36
N SER A 141 12.54 -1.11 -15.53
CA SER A 141 11.07 -1.13 -15.69
C SER A 141 10.45 -2.18 -14.78
N HIS A 142 11.03 -3.38 -14.73
CA HIS A 142 10.60 -4.42 -13.80
C HIS A 142 10.76 -4.00 -12.33
N ALA A 143 11.88 -3.34 -11.99
CA ALA A 143 12.08 -2.80 -10.64
C ALA A 143 11.01 -1.77 -10.24
N VAL A 144 10.61 -0.89 -11.17
CA VAL A 144 9.56 0.12 -10.93
C VAL A 144 8.20 -0.54 -10.73
N GLU A 145 7.85 -1.54 -11.53
CA GLU A 145 6.61 -2.31 -11.34
C GLU A 145 6.53 -2.92 -9.93
N LEU A 146 7.61 -3.58 -9.52
CA LEU A 146 7.69 -4.20 -8.20
C LEU A 146 7.67 -3.19 -7.05
N LEU A 147 8.26 -2.00 -7.24
CA LEU A 147 8.17 -0.89 -6.29
C LEU A 147 6.74 -0.36 -6.13
N VAL A 148 5.97 -0.30 -7.22
CA VAL A 148 4.56 0.14 -7.18
C VAL A 148 3.69 -0.89 -6.43
N GLU A 149 3.95 -2.18 -6.63
CA GLU A 149 3.29 -3.24 -5.85
C GLU A 149 3.62 -3.13 -4.37
N LEU A 150 4.91 -2.93 -4.04
CA LEU A 150 5.35 -2.77 -2.65
C LEU A 150 4.75 -1.52 -1.99
N ALA A 151 4.70 -0.39 -2.71
CA ALA A 151 4.07 0.84 -2.25
C ALA A 151 2.56 0.65 -1.98
N THR A 152 1.89 -0.16 -2.80
CA THR A 152 0.49 -0.55 -2.57
C THR A 152 0.34 -1.30 -1.25
N LEU A 153 1.15 -2.34 -1.05
CA LEU A 153 1.10 -3.14 0.17
C LEU A 153 1.38 -2.29 1.42
N GLN A 154 2.37 -1.39 1.36
CA GLN A 154 2.73 -0.49 2.47
C GLN A 154 1.61 0.51 2.79
N THR A 155 1.00 1.11 1.78
CA THR A 155 -0.09 2.07 1.98
C THR A 155 -1.34 1.38 2.54
N CYS A 156 -1.67 0.20 2.02
CA CYS A 156 -2.71 -0.67 2.57
C CYS A 156 -2.43 -1.07 4.02
N PHE A 157 -1.17 -1.33 4.37
CA PHE A 157 -0.77 -1.72 5.72
C PHE A 157 -1.00 -0.61 6.74
N ILE A 158 -0.58 0.63 6.43
CA ILE A 158 -0.76 1.78 7.33
C ILE A 158 -2.26 2.08 7.53
N THR A 159 -3.02 2.11 6.43
CA THR A 159 -4.47 2.39 6.48
C THR A 159 -5.25 1.29 7.24
N LEU A 160 -4.84 0.02 7.10
CA LEU A 160 -5.42 -1.07 7.89
C LEU A 160 -5.05 -1.01 9.37
N ASP A 161 -3.81 -0.66 9.71
CA ASP A 161 -3.37 -0.52 11.11
C ASP A 161 -4.19 0.54 11.85
N GLU A 162 -4.39 1.70 11.21
CA GLU A 162 -5.24 2.77 11.76
C GLU A 162 -6.69 2.28 11.94
N ALA A 163 -7.26 1.58 10.96
CA ALA A 163 -8.61 1.03 11.06
C ALA A 163 -8.75 -0.02 12.18
N ILE A 164 -7.73 -0.85 12.40
CA ILE A 164 -7.71 -1.85 13.48
C ILE A 164 -7.63 -1.14 14.84
N LYS A 165 -6.76 -0.14 14.99
CA LYS A 165 -6.65 0.66 16.23
C LYS A 165 -7.96 1.34 16.59
N ILE A 166 -8.66 1.90 15.61
CA ILE A 166 -9.99 2.51 15.82
C ILE A 166 -11.03 1.48 16.23
N THR A 167 -11.00 0.28 15.64
CA THR A 167 -11.99 -0.78 15.93
C THR A 167 -11.79 -1.42 17.31
N ASN A 168 -10.55 -1.44 17.81
CA ASN A 168 -10.22 -2.01 19.13
C ASN A 168 -10.34 -1.01 20.29
N ARG A 169 -10.60 0.27 20.02
CA ARG A 169 -10.82 1.31 21.05
C ARG A 169 -12.15 1.12 21.77
#